data_AF-A0A842QRS5-F1
#
_entry.id   AF-A0A842QRS5-F1
#
_cell.length_a   1.000
_cell.length_b   1.000
_cell.length_c   1.000
_cell.angle_alpha   90.00
_cell.angle_beta   90.00
_cell.angle_gamma   90.00
#
_symmetry.space_group_name_H-M   'P 1'
#
loop_
_entity.id
_entity.type
_entity.pdbx_description
1 polymer ?
#
loop_
_entity_poly.entity_id
_entity_poly.type
_entity_poly.pdbx_seq_one_letter_code
_entity_poly.pdbx_strand_id
1 'polypeptide(L)'
;MNLKMDLTKEDLLMFFKDYQLDAMNTIWESDRGLSTREVWKSVGENRISRASIINFLEEATENRLLEKSLETGKGGHHGIYSSPKGEQGTRKYLKKVFREKLDKL
;
A
#
# COMPACT_ATOMS: atom_id res chain seq x y z
N MET A 1 -9.41 -2.51 4.25
CA MET A 1 -8.90 -3.88 4.29
C MET A 1 -9.50 -4.66 5.42
N ASN A 2 -10.36 -5.63 5.06
CA ASN A 2 -10.32 -6.87 5.81
C ASN A 2 -8.92 -7.45 5.56
N LEU A 3 -7.96 -7.11 6.43
CA LEU A 3 -6.61 -7.67 6.45
C LEU A 3 -6.76 -9.19 6.56
N LYS A 4 -6.79 -9.86 5.41
CA LYS A 4 -6.88 -11.31 5.33
C LYS A 4 -5.45 -11.83 5.32
N MET A 5 -5.11 -12.56 6.37
CA MET A 5 -3.80 -13.16 6.49
C MET A 5 -3.80 -14.53 5.80
N ASP A 6 -2.82 -14.76 4.93
CA ASP A 6 -2.54 -16.07 4.35
C ASP A 6 -1.42 -16.77 5.14
N LEU A 7 -1.80 -17.76 5.94
CA LEU A 7 -0.87 -18.54 6.77
C LEU A 7 0.04 -19.49 5.96
N THR A 8 -0.21 -19.65 4.66
CA THR A 8 0.66 -20.44 3.77
C THR A 8 1.81 -19.61 3.18
N LYS A 9 1.76 -18.28 3.36
CA LYS A 9 2.79 -17.35 2.91
C LYS A 9 3.68 -16.96 4.07
N GLU A 10 4.82 -16.38 3.72
CA GLU A 10 5.78 -15.85 4.67
C GLU A 10 5.87 -14.34 4.54
N ASP A 11 6.29 -13.69 5.62
CA ASP A 11 6.58 -12.27 5.67
C ASP A 11 5.41 -11.36 5.23
N LEU A 12 5.66 -10.28 4.49
CA LEU A 12 4.66 -9.32 4.05
C LEU A 12 3.67 -9.92 3.04
N LEU A 13 4.02 -11.02 2.37
CA LEU A 13 3.12 -11.76 1.49
C LEU A 13 1.98 -12.44 2.26
N MET A 14 2.09 -12.57 3.58
CA MET A 14 0.96 -12.95 4.42
C MET A 14 -0.18 -11.93 4.36
N PHE A 15 0.12 -10.66 4.11
CA PHE A 15 -0.83 -9.54 4.15
C PHE A 15 -1.12 -8.92 2.78
N PHE A 16 -0.19 -9.07 1.83
CA PHE A 16 -0.24 -8.44 0.52
C PHE A 16 -0.13 -9.48 -0.59
N LYS A 17 -0.84 -9.24 -1.70
CA LYS A 17 -0.56 -9.90 -2.98
C LYS A 17 0.75 -9.36 -3.55
N ASP A 18 1.37 -10.11 -4.48
CA ASP A 18 2.65 -9.72 -5.09
C ASP A 18 2.62 -8.30 -5.66
N TYR A 19 1.61 -7.95 -6.46
CA TYR A 19 1.49 -6.61 -7.05
C TYR A 19 1.28 -5.49 -6.00
N GLN A 20 0.68 -5.83 -4.85
CA GLN A 20 0.47 -4.89 -3.75
C GLN A 20 1.80 -4.63 -3.02
N LEU A 21 2.60 -5.67 -2.81
CA LEU A 21 3.94 -5.53 -2.25
C LEU A 21 4.87 -4.76 -3.20
N ASP A 22 4.82 -5.04 -4.51
CA ASP A 22 5.55 -4.26 -5.53
C ASP A 22 5.16 -2.76 -5.48
N ALA A 23 3.87 -2.46 -5.31
CA ALA A 23 3.38 -1.09 -5.15
C ALA A 23 3.88 -0.43 -3.86
N MET A 24 3.90 -1.16 -2.74
CA MET A 24 4.44 -0.66 -1.48
C MET A 24 5.94 -0.41 -1.56
N ASN A 25 6.71 -1.34 -2.14
CA ASN A 25 8.15 -1.19 -2.38
C ASN A 25 8.45 0.07 -3.19
N THR A 26 7.70 0.28 -4.28
CA THR A 26 7.81 1.50 -5.10
C THR A 26 7.63 2.78 -4.27
N ILE A 27 6.68 2.80 -3.34
CA ILE A 27 6.43 3.96 -2.48
C ILE A 27 7.50 4.10 -1.39
N TRP A 28 7.99 2.99 -0.83
CA TRP A 28 9.03 2.99 0.21
C TRP A 28 10.40 3.44 -0.30
N GLU A 29 10.71 3.15 -1.57
CA GLU A 29 11.95 3.56 -2.22
C GLU A 29 11.92 5.01 -2.73
N SER A 30 10.76 5.68 -2.66
CA SER A 30 10.61 7.05 -3.14
C SER A 30 10.78 8.07 -2.02
N ASP A 31 11.63 9.07 -2.24
CA ASP A 31 11.82 10.21 -1.33
C ASP A 31 10.66 11.22 -1.34
N ARG A 32 9.72 11.04 -2.28
CA ARG A 32 8.52 11.88 -2.42
C ARG A 32 7.26 11.04 -2.53
N GLY A 33 6.11 11.70 -2.40
CA GLY A 33 4.84 11.09 -2.73
C GLY A 33 4.73 10.76 -4.23
N LEU A 34 4.04 9.68 -4.54
CA LEU A 34 3.82 9.18 -5.89
C LEU A 34 2.35 9.19 -6.26
N SER A 35 2.04 9.58 -7.50
CA SER A 35 0.70 9.43 -8.05
C SER A 35 0.39 7.96 -8.34
N THR A 36 -0.90 7.61 -8.41
CA THR A 36 -1.33 6.27 -8.83
C THR A 36 -0.74 5.86 -10.18
N ARG A 37 -0.56 6.81 -11.12
CA ARG A 37 0.01 6.50 -12.43
C ARG A 37 1.46 6.05 -12.33
N GLU A 38 2.25 6.71 -11.49
CA GLU A 38 3.66 6.36 -11.27
C GLU A 38 3.78 4.99 -10.61
N VAL A 39 3.00 4.74 -9.57
CA VAL A 39 2.98 3.43 -8.90
C VAL A 39 2.57 2.32 -9.87
N TRP A 40 1.50 2.51 -10.64
CA TRP A 40 1.04 1.52 -11.62
C TRP A 40 2.08 1.23 -12.71
N LYS A 41 2.78 2.26 -13.19
CA LYS A 41 3.87 2.11 -14.16
C LYS A 41 5.04 1.31 -13.60
N SER A 42 5.40 1.56 -12.35
CA SER A 42 6.48 0.83 -11.65
C SER A 42 6.15 -0.66 -11.50
N VAL A 43 4.91 -0.97 -11.07
CA VAL A 43 4.45 -2.36 -10.90
C VAL A 43 4.39 -3.11 -12.25
N GLY A 44 4.05 -2.39 -13.32
CA GLY A 44 4.02 -2.90 -14.70
C GLY A 44 2.62 -2.91 -15.29
N GLU A 45 2.43 -2.16 -16.38
CA GLU A 45 1.12 -1.92 -17.00
C GLU A 45 0.43 -3.21 -17.50
N ASN A 46 1.20 -4.22 -17.88
CA ASN A 46 0.68 -5.52 -18.36
C ASN A 46 0.39 -6.53 -17.23
N ARG A 47 0.83 -6.27 -16.00
CA ARG A 47 0.69 -7.21 -14.86
C ARG A 47 -0.60 -6.98 -14.08
N ILE A 48 -1.06 -5.74 -14.01
CA ILE A 48 -2.21 -5.38 -13.18
C ILE A 48 -2.94 -4.17 -13.77
N SER A 49 -4.26 -4.12 -13.58
CA SER A 49 -5.03 -2.95 -13.99
C SER A 49 -4.71 -1.73 -13.12
N ARG A 50 -4.75 -0.54 -13.71
CA ARG A 50 -4.60 0.72 -12.95
C ARG A 50 -5.68 0.86 -11.88
N ALA A 51 -6.91 0.40 -12.14
CA ALA A 51 -8.00 0.42 -11.17
C ALA A 51 -7.70 -0.42 -9.91
N SER A 52 -7.06 -1.58 -10.08
CA SER A 52 -6.64 -2.41 -8.95
C SER A 52 -5.57 -1.72 -8.09
N ILE A 53 -4.67 -0.94 -8.70
CA ILE A 53 -3.72 -0.09 -7.97
C ILE A 53 -4.44 1.03 -7.22
N ILE A 54 -5.40 1.72 -7.85
CA ILE A 54 -6.21 2.76 -7.18
C ILE A 54 -6.86 2.20 -5.93
N ASN A 55 -7.62 1.10 -6.08
CA ASN A 55 -8.34 0.50 -4.97
C ASN A 55 -7.40 0.09 -3.83
N PHE A 56 -6.25 -0.49 -4.18
CA PHE A 56 -5.26 -0.86 -3.17
C PHE A 56 -4.68 0.36 -2.44
N LEU A 57 -4.33 1.44 -3.16
CA LEU A 57 -3.73 2.62 -2.54
C LEU A 57 -4.72 3.35 -1.62
N GLU A 58 -5.98 3.52 -2.04
CA GLU A 58 -7.02 4.10 -1.18
C GLU A 58 -7.22 3.25 0.07
N GLU A 59 -7.32 1.93 -0.10
CA GLU A 59 -7.47 0.99 1.00
C GLU A 59 -6.26 1.02 1.95
N ALA A 60 -5.04 1.08 1.43
CA ALA A 60 -3.83 1.19 2.24
C ALA A 60 -3.79 2.52 3.02
N THR A 61 -4.31 3.62 2.46
CA THR A 61 -4.50 4.88 3.17
C THR A 61 -5.53 4.76 4.29
N GLU A 62 -6.70 4.17 4.04
CA GLU A 62 -7.72 3.93 5.07
C GLU A 62 -7.18 3.09 6.24
N ASN A 63 -6.27 2.16 5.95
CA ASN A 63 -5.63 1.28 6.93
C ASN A 63 -4.34 1.87 7.53
N ARG A 64 -4.08 3.17 7.32
CA ARG A 64 -2.96 3.92 7.90
C ARG A 64 -1.56 3.39 7.51
N LEU A 65 -1.49 2.61 6.44
CA LEU A 65 -0.23 2.12 5.86
C LEU A 65 0.42 3.19 5.00
N LEU A 66 -0.41 3.97 4.30
CA LEU A 66 -0.02 5.11 3.47
C LEU A 66 -0.68 6.38 3.97
N GLU A 67 -0.08 7.50 3.60
CA GLU A 67 -0.71 8.82 3.64
C GLU A 67 -1.07 9.23 2.22
N LYS A 68 -2.13 10.02 2.08
CA LYS A 68 -2.59 10.56 0.81
C LYS A 68 -2.74 12.06 0.94
N SER A 69 -2.03 12.81 0.10
CA SER A 69 -2.32 14.22 -0.15
C SER A 69 -3.05 14.37 -1.49
N LEU A 70 -3.71 15.51 -1.67
CA LEU A 70 -4.35 15.86 -2.93
C LEU A 70 -3.53 16.93 -3.62
N GLU A 71 -3.15 16.67 -4.86
CA GLU A 71 -2.60 17.70 -5.74
C GLU A 71 -3.63 18.07 -6.81
N THR A 72 -3.77 19.38 -7.06
CA THR A 72 -4.66 19.90 -8.10
C THR A 72 -3.86 20.10 -9.38
N GLY A 73 -4.31 19.48 -10.47
CA GLY A 73 -3.69 19.62 -11.79
C GLY A 73 -4.72 19.79 -12.91
N LYS A 74 -4.23 19.81 -14.15
CA LYS A 74 -5.09 19.77 -15.35
C LYS A 74 -5.80 18.40 -15.37
N GLY A 75 -7.11 18.40 -15.13
CA GLY A 75 -7.93 17.17 -15.10
C GLY A 75 -8.48 16.80 -13.72
N GLY A 76 -8.29 17.65 -12.69
CA GLY A 76 -8.90 17.48 -11.37
C GLY A 76 -7.90 17.20 -10.26
N HIS A 77 -8.39 16.59 -9.17
CA HIS A 77 -7.56 16.20 -8.03
C HIS A 77 -6.92 14.84 -8.26
N HIS A 78 -5.63 14.73 -7.99
CA HIS A 78 -4.89 13.49 -8.02
C HIS A 78 -4.37 13.16 -6.62
N GLY A 79 -4.56 11.90 -6.21
CA GLY A 79 -3.99 11.40 -4.97
C GLY A 79 -2.49 11.18 -5.13
N ILE A 80 -1.72 11.75 -4.20
CA ILE A 80 -0.28 11.54 -4.06
C ILE A 80 -0.06 10.75 -2.78
N TYR A 81 0.58 9.58 -2.92
CA TYR A 81 0.71 8.58 -1.88
C TYR A 81 2.14 8.52 -1.37
N SER A 82 2.31 8.54 -0.05
CA SER A 82 3.60 8.41 0.61
C SER A 82 3.50 7.42 1.78
N SER A 83 4.64 6.90 2.23
CA SER A 83 4.69 6.05 3.42
C SER A 83 5.65 6.63 4.45
N PRO A 84 5.15 7.35 5.47
CA PRO A 84 6.01 7.92 6.53
C PRO A 84 6.70 6.83 7.38
N LYS A 85 6.23 5.58 7.28
CA LYS A 85 6.73 4.44 8.06
C LYS A 85 7.83 3.66 7.34
N GLY A 86 7.90 3.77 6.00
CA GLY A 86 8.70 2.87 5.18
C GLY A 86 8.35 1.38 5.39
N GLU A 87 9.18 0.50 4.86
CA GLU A 87 8.99 -0.95 5.00
C GLU A 87 9.04 -1.40 6.47
N GLN A 88 10.09 -1.01 7.20
CA GLN A 88 10.28 -1.45 8.58
C GLN A 88 9.15 -0.98 9.51
N GLY A 89 8.69 0.26 9.35
CA GLY A 89 7.56 0.77 10.13
C GLY A 89 6.26 0.09 9.76
N THR A 90 6.07 -0.29 8.49
CA THR A 90 4.91 -1.08 8.04
C THR A 90 4.92 -2.46 8.70
N ARG A 91 6.05 -3.16 8.70
CA ARG A 91 6.22 -4.46 9.38
C ARG A 91 5.89 -4.37 10.87
N LYS A 92 6.41 -3.34 11.57
CA LYS A 92 6.12 -3.11 13.00
C LYS A 92 4.63 -2.84 13.24
N TYR A 93 4.01 -2.03 12.38
CA TYR A 93 2.59 -1.71 12.48
C TYR A 93 1.71 -2.95 12.28
N LEU A 94 1.97 -3.74 11.24
CA LEU A 94 1.20 -4.97 10.97
C LEU A 94 1.34 -5.99 12.10
N LYS A 95 2.56 -6.20 12.63
CA LYS A 95 2.78 -7.05 13.81
C LYS A 95 1.96 -6.59 15.02
N LYS A 96 1.93 -5.28 15.28
CA LYS A 96 1.15 -4.69 16.37
C LYS A 96 -0.34 -4.94 16.17
N VAL A 97 -0.89 -4.56 15.01
CA VAL A 97 -2.32 -4.72 14.70
C VAL A 97 -2.74 -6.19 14.77
N PHE A 98 -1.90 -7.09 14.25
CA PHE A 98 -2.16 -8.53 14.31
C PHE A 98 -2.22 -9.03 15.75
N ARG A 99 -1.21 -8.74 16.57
CA ARG A 99 -1.20 -9.12 17.99
C ARG A 99 -2.43 -8.58 18.73
N GLU A 100 -2.74 -7.29 18.56
CA GLU A 100 -3.90 -6.66 19.21
C GLU A 100 -5.24 -7.28 18.80
N LYS A 101 -5.33 -7.87 17.61
CA LYS A 101 -6.52 -8.60 17.14
C LYS A 101 -6.55 -10.03 17.67
N LEU A 102 -5.40 -10.69 17.72
CA LEU A 102 -5.25 -12.04 18.24
C LEU A 102 -5.55 -12.10 19.75
N ASP A 103 -5.07 -11.11 20.52
CA ASP A 103 -5.31 -11.01 21.96
C ASP A 103 -6.79 -10.76 22.33
N LYS A 104 -7.66 -10.53 21.34
CA LYS A 104 -9.11 -10.31 21.50
C LYS A 104 -9.96 -11.51 21.08
N LEU A 105 -9.34 -12.61 20.63
CA LEU A 105 -10.02 -13.88 20.39
C LEU A 105 -10.34 -14.57 21.72
#